data_AF-A0A7C0XG37-F1
#
_entry.id   AF-A0A7C0XG37-F1
#
_cell.length_a   1.000
_cell.length_b   1.000
_cell.length_c   1.000
_cell.angle_alpha   90.00
_cell.angle_beta   90.00
_cell.angle_gamma   90.00
#
_symmetry.space_group_name_H-M   'P 1'
#
loop_
_entity.id
_entity.type
_entity.pdbx_description
1 polymer ?
#
loop_
_entity_poly.entity_id
_entity_poly.type
_entity_poly.pdbx_seq_one_letter_code
_entity_poly.pdbx_strand_id
1 'polypeptide(L)' 'VTGTYNWLVDEVKELGEALTLNDKKALEDEFADVIAWLCSLANITDVNLEEAALNKYDNKCPKCGKSPCHCPFR' A
#
# COMPACT_ATOMS: atom_id res chain seq x y z
N VAL A 1 11.31 7.78 -13.11
CA VAL A 1 10.06 8.14 -12.39
C VAL A 1 8.82 7.74 -13.16
N THR A 2 8.52 8.32 -14.34
CA THR A 2 7.27 8.01 -15.09
C THR A 2 7.08 6.53 -15.40
N GLY A 3 8.12 5.83 -15.89
CA GLY A 3 8.01 4.39 -16.17
C GLY A 3 7.67 3.55 -14.93
N THR A 4 8.37 3.79 -13.82
CA THR A 4 8.13 3.12 -12.53
C THR A 4 6.76 3.44 -11.95
N TYR A 5 6.29 4.69 -12.11
CA TYR A 5 4.94 5.08 -11.72
C TYR A 5 3.88 4.35 -12.56
N ASN A 6 4.08 4.23 -13.86
CA ASN A 6 3.15 3.51 -14.73
C ASN A 6 3.06 2.03 -14.35
N TRP A 7 4.18 1.38 -14.06
CA TRP A 7 4.18 0.00 -13.53
C TRP A 7 3.37 -0.11 -12.25
N LEU A 8 3.62 0.75 -11.24
CA LEU A 8 2.81 0.77 -10.02
C LEU A 8 1.30 0.92 -10.30
N VAL A 9 0.93 1.76 -11.27
CA VAL A 9 -0.47 1.94 -11.66
C VAL A 9 -1.05 0.67 -12.29
N ASP A 10 -0.27 -0.08 -13.06
CA ASP A 10 -0.70 -1.34 -13.66
C ASP A 10 -0.87 -2.43 -12.60
N GLU A 11 0.07 -2.58 -11.66
CA GLU A 11 -0.08 -3.54 -10.53
C GLU A 11 -1.32 -3.26 -9.68
N VAL A 12 -1.66 -1.98 -9.47
CA VAL A 12 -2.88 -1.62 -8.74
C VAL A 12 -4.15 -2.03 -9.51
N LYS A 13 -4.10 -2.05 -10.85
CA LYS A 13 -5.21 -2.56 -11.67
C LYS A 13 -5.27 -4.08 -11.58
N GLU A 14 -4.14 -4.77 -11.70
CA GLU A 14 -4.06 -6.23 -11.60
C GLU A 14 -4.56 -6.71 -10.22
N LEU A 15 -4.17 -6.04 -9.14
CA LEU A 15 -4.75 -6.25 -7.81
C LEU A 15 -6.27 -6.06 -7.79
N GLY A 16 -6.78 -5.00 -8.46
CA GLY A 16 -8.21 -4.75 -8.60
C GLY A 16 -8.95 -5.87 -9.33
N GLU A 17 -8.34 -6.44 -10.36
CA GLU A 17 -8.86 -7.58 -11.12
C GLU A 17 -8.84 -8.84 -10.25
N ALA A 18 -7.72 -9.12 -9.56
CA ALA A 18 -7.58 -10.28 -8.67
C ALA A 18 -8.60 -10.29 -7.53
N LEU A 19 -9.03 -9.12 -7.02
CA LEU A 19 -10.11 -9.03 -6.02
C LEU A 19 -11.47 -9.54 -6.54
N THR A 20 -11.69 -9.54 -7.85
CA THR A 20 -12.91 -10.07 -8.47
C THR A 20 -12.83 -11.57 -8.74
N LEU A 21 -11.62 -12.13 -8.69
CA LEU A 21 -11.35 -13.55 -8.88
C LEU A 21 -11.34 -14.26 -7.52
N ASN A 22 -11.85 -15.48 -7.46
CA ASN A 22 -11.77 -16.30 -6.25
C ASN A 22 -10.43 -17.08 -6.18
N ASP A 23 -9.33 -16.43 -6.57
CA ASP A 23 -7.98 -16.97 -6.54
C ASP A 23 -7.14 -16.24 -5.49
N LYS A 24 -6.99 -16.89 -4.34
CA LYS A 24 -6.24 -16.34 -3.21
C LYS A 24 -4.75 -16.18 -3.52
N LYS A 25 -4.18 -17.06 -4.34
CA LYS A 25 -2.75 -17.00 -4.64
C LYS A 25 -2.47 -15.80 -5.54
N ALA A 26 -3.25 -15.64 -6.61
CA ALA A 26 -3.14 -14.46 -7.47
C ALA A 26 -3.30 -13.17 -6.63
N LEU A 27 -4.29 -13.12 -5.74
CA LEU A 27 -4.48 -11.96 -4.87
C LEU A 27 -3.25 -11.66 -3.98
N GLU A 28 -2.63 -12.68 -3.40
CA GLU A 28 -1.41 -12.54 -2.59
C GLU A 28 -0.22 -12.04 -3.43
N ASP A 29 -0.07 -12.56 -4.66
CA ASP A 29 0.97 -12.16 -5.61
C ASP A 29 0.81 -10.67 -5.99
N GLU A 30 -0.40 -10.23 -6.37
CA GLU A 30 -0.66 -8.83 -6.73
C GLU A 30 -0.44 -7.84 -5.56
N PHE A 31 -0.75 -8.25 -4.33
CA PHE A 31 -0.42 -7.42 -3.15
C PHE A 31 1.10 -7.25 -2.99
N ALA A 32 1.88 -8.29 -3.28
CA ALA A 32 3.33 -8.25 -3.23
C ALA A 32 3.90 -7.32 -4.32
N ASP A 33 3.32 -7.34 -5.53
CA ASP A 33 3.78 -6.51 -6.63
C ASP A 33 3.48 -5.02 -6.38
N VAL A 34 2.30 -4.68 -5.85
CA VAL A 34 1.97 -3.30 -5.46
C VAL A 34 2.97 -2.73 -4.45
N ILE A 35 3.34 -3.49 -3.41
CA ILE A 35 4.33 -2.99 -2.43
C ILE A 35 5.74 -2.91 -3.03
N ALA A 36 6.13 -3.85 -3.90
CA ALA A 36 7.43 -3.84 -4.55
C ALA A 36 7.63 -2.59 -5.44
N TRP A 37 6.61 -2.24 -6.23
CA TRP A 37 6.66 -1.08 -7.10
C TRP A 37 6.49 0.24 -6.37
N LEU A 38 5.71 0.28 -5.27
CA LEU A 38 5.66 1.44 -4.39
C LEU A 38 7.03 1.73 -3.76
N CYS A 39 7.69 0.70 -3.21
CA CYS A 39 9.06 0.82 -2.68
C CYS A 39 10.05 1.26 -3.76
N SER A 40 9.93 0.71 -4.97
CA SER A 40 10.78 1.09 -6.10
C SER A 40 10.61 2.56 -6.47
N LEU A 41 9.36 3.06 -6.50
CA LEU A 41 9.07 4.47 -6.78
C LEU A 41 9.62 5.39 -5.68
N ALA A 42 9.50 5.00 -4.41
CA ALA A 42 10.06 5.74 -3.28
C ALA A 42 11.59 5.84 -3.38
N ASN A 43 12.28 4.73 -3.69
CA ASN A 43 13.73 4.69 -3.83
C ASN A 43 14.23 5.66 -4.93
N ILE A 44 13.61 5.66 -6.11
CA ILE A 44 14.06 6.52 -7.22
C ILE A 44 13.67 8.00 -7.06
N THR A 45 12.80 8.30 -6.10
CA THR A 45 12.39 9.67 -5.74
C THR A 45 13.07 10.16 -4.46
N ASP A 46 14.01 9.38 -3.91
CA ASP A 46 14.75 9.69 -2.70
C ASP A 46 13.84 9.89 -1.47
N VAL A 47 12.78 9.08 -1.38
CA VAL A 47 11.84 9.07 -0.25
C VAL A 47 12.10 7.85 0.63
N ASN A 48 12.44 8.08 1.90
CA ASN A 48 12.41 7.04 2.92
C ASN A 48 10.94 6.70 3.25
N LEU A 49 10.42 5.63 2.63
CA LEU A 49 9.01 5.25 2.75
C LEU A 49 8.61 4.88 4.18
N GLU A 50 9.50 4.21 4.93
CA GLU A 50 9.25 3.83 6.32
C GLU A 50 9.12 5.07 7.20
N GLU A 51 10.08 5.99 7.12
CA GLU A 51 10.05 7.24 7.88
C GLU A 51 8.84 8.09 7.51
N ALA A 52 8.51 8.20 6.21
CA ALA A 52 7.33 8.91 5.74
C ALA A 52 6.03 8.31 6.32
N ALA A 53 5.91 6.99 6.35
CA ALA A 53 4.76 6.30 6.92
C ALA A 53 4.65 6.51 8.44
N LEU A 54 5.74 6.33 9.19
CA LEU A 54 5.77 6.52 10.64
C LEU A 54 5.50 7.96 11.07
N ASN A 55 6.01 8.95 10.30
CA ASN A 55 5.75 10.36 10.55
C ASN A 55 4.28 10.73 10.28
N LYS A 56 3.66 10.09 9.27
CA LYS A 56 2.26 10.35 8.91
C LYS A 56 1.27 9.65 9.85
N TYR A 57 1.59 8.43 10.27
CA TYR A 57 0.75 7.58 11.10
C TYR A 57 1.42 7.40 12.46
N ASP A 58 1.10 8.29 13.39
CA ASP A 58 1.72 8.43 14.71
C ASP A 58 1.30 7.35 15.74
N ASN A 59 1.07 6.12 15.27
CA ASN A 59 0.57 4.98 16.06
C ASN A 59 -0.77 5.22 16.77
N LYS A 60 -1.54 6.22 16.33
CA LYS A 60 -2.91 6.46 16.79
C LYS A 60 -3.89 6.16 15.67
N CYS A 61 -5.08 5.72 16.05
CA CYS A 61 -6.17 5.56 15.10
C CYS A 61 -6.45 6.91 14.41
N PRO A 62 -6.43 7.02 13.07
CA PRO A 62 -6.70 8.28 12.38
C PRO A 62 -8.13 8.80 12.58
N LYS A 63 -9.05 7.94 13.04
CA LYS A 63 -10.45 8.28 13.31
C LYS A 63 -10.70 8.79 14.73
N CYS A 64 -10.09 8.18 15.75
CA CYS A 64 -10.35 8.54 17.16
C CYS A 64 -9.14 9.09 17.93
N GLY A 65 -7.95 9.10 17.33
CA GLY A 65 -6.72 9.59 17.95
C GLY A 65 -6.22 8.77 19.14
N LYS A 66 -6.75 7.56 19.39
CA LYS A 66 -6.35 6.70 20.52
C LYS A 66 -5.45 5.55 20.08
N SER A 67 -4.63 5.08 21.03
CA SER A 67 -3.82 3.86 20.93
C SER A 67 -3.93 3.11 22.28
N PRO A 68 -4.56 1.92 22.35
CA PRO A 68 -5.21 1.19 21.25
C PRO A 68 -6.49 1.86 20.73
N CYS A 69 -6.87 1.53 19.49
CA CYS A 69 -8.10 2.00 18.86
C CYS A 69 -9.34 1.50 19.62
N HIS A 70 -10.35 2.35 19.78
CA HIS A 70 -11.65 1.99 20.36
C HIS A 70 -12.83 2.23 19.39
N CYS A 71 -12.54 2.43 18.11
CA CYS A 71 -13.60 2.58 17.12
C CYS A 71 -14.37 1.26 16.98
N PRO A 72 -15.71 1.30 16.89
CA PRO A 72 -16.45 0.11 16.50
C PRO A 72 -16.00 -0.32 15.10
N PHE A 73 -15.73 -1.61 14.91
CA PHE A 73 -15.59 -2.19 13.58
C PHE A 73 -16.90 -1.95 12.84
N ARG A 74 -16.81 -1.41 11.63
CA ARG A 74 -17.96 -1.17 10.76
C ARG A 74 -17.68 -1.78 9.41
#